data_AF-A0A838UI54-F1
#
_entry.id   AF-A0A838UI54-F1
#
_cell.length_a   1.000
_cell.length_b   1.000
_cell.length_c   1.000
_cell.angle_alpha   90.00
_cell.angle_beta   90.00
_cell.angle_gamma   90.00
#
_symmetry.space_group_name_H-M   'P 1'
#
loop_
_entity.id
_entity.type
_entity.pdbx_description
1 polymer ?
#
loop_
_entity_poly.entity_id
_entity_poly.type
_entity_poly.pdbx_seq_one_letter_code
_entity_poly.pdbx_strand_id
1 'polypeptide(L)'
;MPRSSARAFLAVAVVCASGTERSPRGARLDRLAGRIAAGECFVATLAGARIEAGGSEVRILREAGDMRRAGSADLALPAGETAVWDGRFEIKAHRAGLAARPAEGHARELSRTERAVLKTLLPSARRALPAIVDRRGRVSCPTLVPDPRLALRSLVMTRLAGAVGMIRCEAEMGAWRKRPGHPRLEMCGRDEADR
;
A
#
# COMPACT_ATOMS: atom_id res chain seq x y z
N MET A 1 -9.54 -21.97 6.84
CA MET A 1 -9.15 -21.12 7.99
C MET A 1 -10.37 -20.90 8.89
N PRO A 2 -10.26 -21.03 10.22
CA PRO A 2 -11.38 -20.74 11.13
C PRO A 2 -11.89 -19.30 10.96
N ARG A 3 -13.19 -19.06 11.10
CA ARG A 3 -13.81 -17.72 10.90
C ARG A 3 -13.20 -16.64 11.81
N SER A 4 -12.84 -17.00 13.04
CA SER A 4 -12.17 -16.11 14.00
C SER A 4 -10.77 -15.69 13.51
N SER A 5 -10.00 -16.62 12.95
CA SER A 5 -8.69 -16.36 12.35
C SER A 5 -8.82 -15.52 11.07
N ALA A 6 -9.83 -15.78 10.22
CA ALA A 6 -10.14 -14.97 9.03
C ALA A 6 -10.47 -13.52 9.37
N ARG A 7 -11.31 -13.33 10.38
CA ARG A 7 -11.66 -12.00 10.89
C ARG A 7 -10.44 -11.25 11.43
N ALA A 8 -9.64 -11.88 12.28
CA ALA A 8 -8.46 -11.25 12.87
C ALA A 8 -7.42 -10.89 11.81
N PHE A 9 -7.14 -11.81 10.88
CA PHE A 9 -6.23 -11.56 9.78
C PHE A 9 -6.72 -10.41 8.88
N LEU A 10 -8.01 -10.41 8.51
CA LEU A 10 -8.59 -9.34 7.70
C LEU A 10 -8.48 -7.98 8.40
N ALA A 11 -8.74 -7.91 9.71
CA ALA A 11 -8.60 -6.67 10.47
C ALA A 11 -7.17 -6.12 10.40
N VAL A 12 -6.17 -6.97 10.66
CA VAL A 12 -4.75 -6.60 10.62
C VAL A 12 -4.34 -6.19 9.21
N ALA A 13 -4.72 -6.95 8.19
CA ALA A 13 -4.38 -6.65 6.81
C ALA A 13 -4.98 -5.31 6.35
N VAL A 14 -6.22 -5.01 6.75
CA VAL A 14 -6.86 -3.71 6.50
C VAL A 14 -6.08 -2.57 7.14
N VAL A 15 -5.70 -2.68 8.41
CA VAL A 15 -4.90 -1.66 9.12
C VAL A 15 -3.55 -1.42 8.46
N CYS A 16 -2.86 -2.50 8.06
CA CYS A 16 -1.56 -2.39 7.42
C CYS A 16 -1.66 -1.74 6.03
N ALA A 17 -2.68 -2.10 5.25
CA ALA A 17 -2.89 -1.58 3.90
C ALA A 17 -3.50 -0.18 3.88
N SER A 18 -4.29 0.20 4.88
CA SER A 18 -4.82 1.56 5.03
C SER A 18 -3.81 2.53 5.64
N GLY A 19 -2.78 2.01 6.33
CA GLY A 19 -1.84 2.84 7.07
C GLY A 19 -2.38 3.38 8.39
N THR A 20 -3.64 3.10 8.73
CA THR A 20 -4.28 3.59 9.96
C THR A 20 -3.70 2.91 11.19
N GLU A 21 -4.02 3.45 12.38
CA GLU A 21 -3.70 2.83 13.66
C GLU A 21 -4.92 2.15 14.29
N ARG A 22 -6.12 2.64 13.97
CA ARG A 22 -7.37 2.12 14.52
C ARG A 22 -7.85 0.91 13.72
N SER A 23 -7.93 -0.24 14.40
CA SER A 23 -8.52 -1.46 13.85
C SER A 23 -9.99 -1.25 13.49
N PRO A 24 -10.46 -1.74 12.32
CA PRO A 24 -11.89 -1.85 12.07
C PRO A 24 -12.50 -2.81 13.10
N ARG A 25 -13.69 -2.46 13.60
CA ARG A 25 -14.45 -3.28 14.56
C ARG A 25 -15.90 -3.44 14.08
N GLY A 26 -16.59 -4.43 14.63
CA GLY A 26 -18.04 -4.62 14.50
C GLY A 26 -18.50 -5.40 13.27
N ALA A 27 -19.83 -5.45 13.11
CA ALA A 27 -20.54 -6.32 12.17
C ALA A 27 -20.10 -6.19 10.70
N ARG A 28 -19.56 -5.03 10.30
CA ARG A 28 -19.04 -4.83 8.94
C ARG A 28 -17.81 -5.70 8.66
N LEU A 29 -16.89 -5.83 9.61
CA LEU A 29 -15.72 -6.70 9.50
C LEU A 29 -16.16 -8.17 9.46
N ASP A 30 -17.08 -8.56 10.35
CA ASP A 30 -17.58 -9.93 10.44
C ASP A 30 -18.24 -10.38 9.13
N ARG A 31 -19.08 -9.52 8.55
CA ARG A 31 -19.70 -9.77 7.25
C ARG A 31 -18.65 -9.96 6.16
N LEU A 32 -17.66 -9.07 6.07
CA LEU A 32 -16.65 -9.17 5.01
C LEU A 32 -15.77 -10.42 5.16
N ALA A 33 -15.42 -10.81 6.39
CA ALA A 33 -14.72 -12.06 6.64
C ALA A 33 -15.57 -13.28 6.24
N GLY A 34 -16.88 -13.25 6.51
CA GLY A 34 -17.82 -14.29 6.08
C GLY A 34 -17.89 -14.43 4.56
N ARG A 35 -18.00 -13.30 3.84
CA ARG A 35 -18.06 -13.28 2.37
C ARG A 35 -16.76 -13.80 1.73
N ILE A 36 -15.60 -13.44 2.29
CA ILE A 36 -14.31 -13.99 1.84
C ILE A 36 -14.26 -15.50 2.06
N ALA A 37 -14.69 -15.98 3.23
CA ALA A 37 -14.72 -17.41 3.51
C ALA A 37 -15.69 -18.19 2.61
N ALA A 38 -16.74 -17.53 2.11
CA ALA A 38 -17.69 -18.08 1.14
C ALA A 38 -17.20 -18.00 -0.32
N GLY A 39 -16.02 -17.40 -0.59
CA GLY A 39 -15.49 -17.26 -1.94
C GLY A 39 -16.26 -16.24 -2.80
N GLU A 40 -17.00 -15.31 -2.19
CA GLU A 40 -17.78 -14.33 -2.93
C GLU A 40 -16.88 -13.32 -3.66
N CYS A 41 -17.25 -12.99 -4.90
CA CYS A 41 -16.67 -11.87 -5.62
C CYS A 41 -17.29 -10.54 -5.14
N PHE A 42 -16.48 -9.62 -4.63
CA PHE A 42 -16.97 -8.31 -4.21
C PHE A 42 -15.90 -7.23 -4.15
N VAL A 43 -16.38 -5.98 -4.17
CA VAL A 43 -15.60 -4.80 -3.83
C VAL A 43 -16.26 -4.11 -2.64
N ALA A 44 -15.48 -3.83 -1.60
CA ALA A 44 -15.95 -3.09 -0.44
C ALA A 44 -14.85 -2.19 0.12
N THR A 45 -15.23 -1.14 0.84
CA THR A 45 -14.29 -0.33 1.62
C THR A 45 -14.47 -0.60 3.11
N LEU A 46 -13.37 -0.53 3.87
CA LEU A 46 -13.37 -0.67 5.33
C LEU A 46 -12.18 0.09 5.92
N ALA A 47 -12.43 1.02 6.84
CA ALA A 47 -11.39 1.76 7.58
C ALA A 47 -10.23 2.30 6.71
N GLY A 48 -10.56 2.91 5.58
CA GLY A 48 -9.56 3.50 4.69
C GLY A 48 -8.84 2.51 3.76
N ALA A 49 -9.25 1.24 3.76
CA ALA A 49 -8.83 0.25 2.76
C ALA A 49 -9.97 -0.09 1.80
N ARG A 50 -9.59 -0.48 0.59
CA ARG A 50 -10.42 -1.09 -0.44
C ARG A 50 -10.09 -2.58 -0.51
N ILE A 51 -11.10 -3.41 -0.40
CA ILE A 51 -11.02 -4.86 -0.43
C ILE A 51 -11.69 -5.30 -1.73
N GLU A 52 -10.91 -5.92 -2.60
CA GLU A 52 -11.37 -6.56 -3.84
C GLU A 52 -11.15 -8.06 -3.68
N ALA A 53 -12.24 -8.81 -3.53
CA ALA A 53 -12.23 -10.27 -3.48
C ALA A 53 -12.75 -10.81 -4.83
N GLY A 54 -12.04 -11.76 -5.42
CA GLY A 54 -12.48 -12.44 -6.63
C GLY A 54 -11.54 -13.58 -7.03
N GLY A 55 -12.13 -14.68 -7.50
CA GLY A 55 -11.37 -15.90 -7.77
C GLY A 55 -10.69 -16.43 -6.49
N SER A 56 -9.40 -16.75 -6.58
CA SER A 56 -8.58 -17.23 -5.46
C SER A 56 -7.87 -16.12 -4.69
N GLU A 57 -8.09 -14.84 -5.03
CA GLU A 57 -7.32 -13.71 -4.49
C GLU A 57 -8.20 -12.69 -3.76
N VAL A 58 -7.63 -12.13 -2.69
CA VAL A 58 -8.15 -10.95 -2.01
C VAL A 58 -7.08 -9.87 -2.06
N ARG A 59 -7.40 -8.74 -2.69
CA ARG A 59 -6.53 -7.56 -2.76
C ARG A 59 -7.02 -6.52 -1.76
N ILE A 60 -6.10 -6.04 -0.93
CA ILE A 60 -6.38 -5.01 0.06
C ILE A 60 -5.48 -3.82 -0.28
N LEU A 61 -6.11 -2.73 -0.71
CA LEU A 61 -5.44 -1.54 -1.20
C LEU A 61 -5.79 -0.35 -0.30
N ARG A 62 -4.95 0.68 -0.29
CA ARG A 62 -5.31 1.96 0.33
C ARG A 62 -6.43 2.63 -0.48
N GLU A 63 -7.47 3.08 0.20
CA GLU A 63 -8.55 3.82 -0.45
C GLU A 63 -8.21 5.31 -0.57
N ALA A 64 -7.98 5.79 -1.80
CA ALA A 64 -7.59 7.18 -2.07
C ALA A 64 -8.61 8.22 -1.60
N GLY A 65 -9.92 7.89 -1.63
CA GLY A 65 -10.97 8.77 -1.14
C GLY A 65 -10.84 9.11 0.35
N ASP A 66 -10.19 8.24 1.12
CA ASP A 66 -9.93 8.45 2.55
C ASP A 66 -8.74 9.38 2.79
N MET A 67 -7.70 9.30 1.96
CA MET A 67 -6.57 10.23 2.00
C MET A 67 -7.02 11.69 1.79
N ARG A 68 -7.95 11.91 0.86
CA ARG A 68 -8.53 13.24 0.60
C ARG A 68 -9.33 13.77 1.79
N ARG A 69 -10.13 12.92 2.45
CA ARG A 69 -10.96 13.31 3.61
C ARG A 69 -10.13 13.54 4.88
N ALA A 70 -9.07 12.77 5.06
CA ALA A 70 -8.16 12.92 6.19
C ALA A 70 -7.20 14.10 6.03
N GLY A 71 -7.24 14.81 4.89
CA GLY A 71 -6.27 15.85 4.56
C GLY A 71 -4.84 15.32 4.55
N SER A 72 -4.65 14.04 4.16
CA SER A 72 -3.37 13.31 4.28
C SER A 72 -2.27 14.15 3.64
N ALA A 73 -1.47 14.70 4.53
CA ALA A 73 -0.80 15.96 4.38
C ALA A 73 0.42 15.82 3.48
N ASP A 74 0.72 16.90 2.77
CA ASP A 74 2.06 17.19 2.32
C ASP A 74 3.02 16.94 3.50
N LEU A 75 3.88 15.94 3.35
CA LEU A 75 4.89 15.63 4.36
C LEU A 75 6.22 16.18 3.88
N ALA A 76 6.70 17.25 4.52
CA ALA A 76 8.06 17.72 4.30
C ALA A 76 9.05 16.61 4.68
N LEU A 77 10.09 16.44 3.86
CA LEU A 77 11.13 15.43 4.07
C LEU A 77 12.45 16.15 4.39
N PRO A 78 12.80 16.31 5.69
CA PRO A 78 14.10 16.84 6.08
C PRO A 78 15.23 15.95 5.56
N ALA A 79 16.36 16.57 5.20
CA ALA A 79 17.52 15.83 4.71
C ALA A 79 18.15 14.99 5.82
N GLY A 80 18.47 13.73 5.53
CA GLY A 80 19.11 12.82 6.48
C GLY A 80 18.16 12.14 7.47
N GLU A 81 16.94 12.65 7.62
CA GLU A 81 15.93 12.12 8.52
C GLU A 81 15.03 11.09 7.83
N THR A 82 14.51 10.16 8.63
CA THR A 82 13.52 9.19 8.21
C THR A 82 12.14 9.64 8.65
N ALA A 83 11.21 9.75 7.70
CA ALA A 83 9.82 10.09 7.93
C ALA A 83 8.90 8.97 7.45
N VAL A 84 7.70 8.87 8.03
CA VAL A 84 6.68 7.89 7.62
C VAL A 84 5.49 8.61 6.99
N TRP A 85 5.21 8.33 5.72
CA TRP A 85 4.11 8.92 4.98
C TRP A 85 2.87 8.01 4.98
N ASP A 86 1.72 8.58 5.39
CA ASP A 86 0.40 7.92 5.46
C ASP A 86 0.44 6.56 6.18
N GLY A 87 1.40 6.36 7.10
CA GLY A 87 1.61 5.11 7.84
C GLY A 87 2.13 3.92 7.02
N ARG A 88 2.32 4.07 5.71
CA ARG A 88 2.64 2.95 4.79
C ARG A 88 4.03 3.00 4.20
N PHE A 89 4.63 4.18 4.11
CA PHE A 89 5.92 4.34 3.45
C PHE A 89 6.92 5.01 4.37
N GLU A 90 8.03 4.33 4.63
CA GLU A 90 9.21 4.93 5.24
C GLU A 90 10.03 5.61 4.14
N ILE A 91 10.37 6.87 4.34
CA ILE A 91 11.07 7.71 3.37
C ILE A 91 12.25 8.37 4.06
N LYS A 92 13.45 8.21 3.51
CA LYS A 92 14.67 8.91 3.95
C LYS A 92 15.21 9.77 2.82
N ALA A 93 15.05 11.09 2.94
CA ALA A 93 15.57 12.02 1.95
C ALA A 93 17.09 12.21 2.11
N HIS A 94 17.83 12.17 1.01
CA HIS A 94 19.27 12.47 0.98
C HIS A 94 19.56 13.95 0.72
N ARG A 95 18.55 14.72 0.31
CA ARG A 95 18.64 16.16 0.03
C ARG A 95 17.43 16.89 0.58
N ALA A 96 17.62 18.15 0.97
CA ALA A 96 16.55 18.99 1.48
C ALA A 96 15.62 19.48 0.37
N GLY A 97 14.41 19.88 0.75
CA GLY A 97 13.45 20.50 -0.17
C GLY A 97 12.63 19.50 -0.98
N LEU A 98 12.42 18.31 -0.43
CA LEU A 98 11.50 17.31 -0.95
C LEU A 98 10.26 17.26 -0.06
N ALA A 99 9.12 16.98 -0.66
CA ALA A 99 7.87 16.69 0.05
C ALA A 99 7.19 15.47 -0.56
N ALA A 100 6.58 14.63 0.28
CA ALA A 100 5.72 13.53 -0.15
C ALA A 100 4.26 13.97 -0.19
N ARG A 101 3.59 13.63 -1.30
CA ARG A 101 2.19 13.94 -1.60
C ARG A 101 1.48 12.72 -2.17
N PRO A 102 0.14 12.68 -2.16
CA PRO A 102 -0.60 11.68 -2.92
C PRO A 102 -0.29 11.81 -4.42
N ALA A 103 -0.13 10.69 -5.14
CA ALA A 103 0.07 10.72 -6.60
C ALA A 103 -1.20 11.08 -7.39
N GLU A 104 -2.37 11.08 -6.73
CA GLU A 104 -3.60 11.62 -7.31
C GLU A 104 -3.40 13.10 -7.71
N GLY A 105 -3.76 13.44 -8.95
CA GLY A 105 -3.53 14.78 -9.52
C GLY A 105 -2.18 14.94 -10.23
N HIS A 106 -1.12 14.25 -9.78
CA HIS A 106 0.24 14.45 -10.31
C HIS A 106 0.68 13.43 -11.39
N ALA A 107 -0.18 12.49 -11.78
CA ALA A 107 0.18 11.44 -12.74
C ALA A 107 0.64 11.97 -14.12
N ARG A 108 0.20 13.17 -14.52
CA ARG A 108 0.61 13.81 -15.78
C ARG A 108 2.03 14.40 -15.70
N GLU A 109 2.47 14.79 -14.51
CA GLU A 109 3.77 15.40 -14.23
C GLU A 109 4.90 14.35 -14.13
N LEU A 110 4.56 13.08 -13.92
CA LEU A 110 5.50 11.97 -13.91
C LEU A 110 6.19 11.78 -15.27
N SER A 111 7.42 11.27 -15.26
CA SER A 111 8.17 10.95 -16.48
C SER A 111 7.45 9.90 -17.35
N ARG A 112 7.87 9.77 -18.63
CA ARG A 112 7.30 8.75 -19.54
C ARG A 112 7.48 7.33 -18.97
N THR A 113 8.64 7.05 -18.38
CA THR A 113 8.97 5.76 -17.77
C THR A 113 8.06 5.47 -16.58
N GLU A 114 7.93 6.42 -15.64
CA GLU A 114 7.05 6.26 -14.48
C GLU A 114 5.59 6.09 -14.90
N ARG A 115 5.11 6.85 -15.88
CA ARG A 115 3.74 6.69 -16.41
C ARG A 115 3.52 5.32 -17.06
N ALA A 116 4.53 4.75 -17.71
CA ALA A 116 4.44 3.41 -18.29
C ALA A 116 4.28 2.35 -17.19
N VAL A 117 5.09 2.42 -16.13
CA VAL A 117 4.97 1.52 -14.96
C VAL A 117 3.65 1.76 -14.23
N LEU A 118 3.22 3.00 -14.03
CA LEU A 118 1.94 3.33 -13.37
C LEU A 118 0.74 2.67 -14.07
N LYS A 119 0.78 2.55 -15.40
CA LYS A 119 -0.29 1.95 -16.20
C LYS A 119 -0.42 0.44 -16.00
N THR A 120 0.64 -0.25 -15.55
CA THR A 120 0.58 -1.70 -15.27
C THR A 120 -0.11 -2.00 -13.93
N LEU A 121 -0.19 -1.01 -13.04
CA LEU A 121 -0.85 -1.16 -11.74
C LEU A 121 -2.37 -1.08 -11.84
N LEU A 122 -3.06 -1.70 -10.88
CA LEU A 122 -4.51 -1.55 -10.73
C LEU A 122 -4.89 -0.07 -10.54
N PRO A 123 -5.96 0.43 -11.18
CA PRO A 123 -6.38 1.83 -11.05
C PRO A 123 -6.55 2.29 -9.60
N SER A 124 -7.03 1.42 -8.71
CA SER A 124 -7.20 1.66 -7.27
C SER A 124 -5.85 1.83 -6.53
N ALA A 125 -4.79 1.15 -6.98
CA ALA A 125 -3.45 1.26 -6.39
C ALA A 125 -2.74 2.57 -6.76
N ARG A 126 -2.95 3.06 -7.99
CA ARG A 126 -2.20 4.19 -8.57
C ARG A 126 -2.28 5.47 -7.74
N ARG A 127 -3.48 5.77 -7.23
CA ARG A 127 -3.79 7.05 -6.55
C ARG A 127 -3.18 7.16 -5.16
N ALA A 128 -2.91 6.02 -4.53
CA ALA A 128 -2.41 5.95 -3.16
C ALA A 128 -0.89 5.80 -3.08
N LEU A 129 -0.17 6.02 -4.19
CA LEU A 129 1.29 6.02 -4.20
C LEU A 129 1.85 7.38 -3.74
N PRO A 130 3.04 7.41 -3.12
CA PRO A 130 3.72 8.64 -2.76
C PRO A 130 4.35 9.28 -4.00
N ALA A 131 3.83 10.44 -4.39
CA ALA A 131 4.52 11.36 -5.28
C ALA A 131 5.49 12.24 -4.48
N ILE A 132 6.71 12.39 -4.98
CA ILE A 132 7.73 13.24 -4.39
C ILE A 132 7.89 14.48 -5.25
N VAL A 133 7.67 15.63 -4.62
CA VAL A 133 7.76 16.96 -5.25
C VAL A 133 8.97 17.68 -4.70
N ASP A 134 9.77 18.26 -5.58
CA ASP A 134 10.90 19.13 -5.19
C ASP A 134 10.53 20.62 -5.20
N ARG A 135 11.45 21.48 -4.72
CA ARG A 135 11.26 22.95 -4.70
C ARG A 135 10.99 23.59 -6.07
N ARG A 136 11.31 22.91 -7.17
CA ARG A 136 11.03 23.39 -8.54
C ARG A 136 9.70 22.85 -9.07
N GLY A 137 8.93 22.15 -8.24
CA GLY A 137 7.66 21.53 -8.62
C GLY A 137 7.82 20.24 -9.45
N ARG A 138 9.03 19.68 -9.59
CA ARG A 138 9.18 18.43 -10.34
C ARG A 138 8.68 17.26 -9.51
N VAL A 139 7.90 16.41 -10.16
CA VAL A 139 7.30 15.22 -9.54
C VAL A 139 8.03 13.96 -9.98
N SER A 140 8.20 13.06 -9.03
CA SER A 140 8.63 11.67 -9.24
C SER A 140 7.80 10.73 -8.37
N CYS A 141 7.80 9.44 -8.67
CA CYS A 141 7.11 8.41 -7.89
C CYS A 141 8.08 7.26 -7.60
N PRO A 142 8.83 7.33 -6.48
CA PRO A 142 9.91 6.39 -6.18
C PRO A 142 9.48 4.93 -5.99
N THR A 143 8.18 4.68 -5.83
CA THR A 143 7.61 3.32 -5.83
C THR A 143 7.55 2.70 -7.23
N LEU A 144 7.59 3.51 -8.28
CA LEU A 144 7.55 3.06 -9.68
C LEU A 144 8.96 2.96 -10.28
N VAL A 145 9.80 3.96 -10.01
CA VAL A 145 11.17 4.07 -10.50
C VAL A 145 12.03 4.63 -9.38
N PRO A 146 13.17 4.00 -9.01
CA PRO A 146 14.03 4.51 -7.95
C PRO A 146 14.46 5.96 -8.16
N ASP A 147 14.33 6.78 -7.12
CA ASP A 147 14.79 8.17 -7.11
C ASP A 147 16.10 8.28 -6.29
N PRO A 148 17.24 8.65 -6.89
CA PRO A 148 18.52 8.74 -6.17
C PRO A 148 18.54 9.81 -5.07
N ARG A 149 17.53 10.68 -5.00
CA ARG A 149 17.44 11.73 -3.98
C ARG A 149 16.92 11.22 -2.63
N LEU A 150 16.42 9.99 -2.55
CA LEU A 150 15.87 9.42 -1.32
C LEU A 150 15.87 7.89 -1.35
N ALA A 151 15.71 7.27 -0.19
CA ALA A 151 15.32 5.88 -0.06
C ALA A 151 13.85 5.79 0.33
N LEU A 152 13.10 4.90 -0.31
CA LEU A 152 11.68 4.66 -0.03
C LEU A 152 11.42 3.18 0.18
N ARG A 153 10.62 2.86 1.21
CA ARG A 153 10.29 1.48 1.57
C ARG A 153 8.83 1.35 2.00
N SER A 154 8.15 0.32 1.49
CA SER A 154 6.81 -0.04 1.98
C SER A 154 6.92 -0.73 3.35
N LEU A 155 6.12 -0.27 4.30
CA LEU A 155 5.97 -0.83 5.64
C LEU A 155 4.82 -1.85 5.72
N VAL A 156 3.97 -1.94 4.69
CA VAL A 156 2.71 -2.72 4.73
C VAL A 156 2.97 -4.19 5.11
N MET A 157 3.90 -4.86 4.41
CA MET A 157 4.20 -6.26 4.68
C MET A 157 4.96 -6.47 5.99
N THR A 158 5.86 -5.55 6.36
CA THR A 158 6.56 -5.62 7.64
C THR A 158 5.59 -5.45 8.82
N ARG A 159 4.64 -4.52 8.73
CA ARG A 159 3.57 -4.33 9.72
C ARG A 159 2.68 -5.56 9.81
N LEU A 160 2.28 -6.13 8.67
CA LEU A 160 1.48 -7.35 8.62
C LEU A 160 2.21 -8.52 9.28
N ALA A 161 3.48 -8.74 8.91
CA ALA A 161 4.33 -9.78 9.49
C ALA A 161 4.46 -9.63 11.01
N GLY A 162 4.72 -8.42 11.51
CA GLY A 162 4.79 -8.15 12.95
C GLY A 162 3.45 -8.43 13.66
N ALA A 163 2.35 -7.95 13.09
CA ALA A 163 1.03 -8.07 13.71
C ALA A 163 0.46 -9.50 13.71
N VAL A 164 0.89 -10.37 12.79
CA VAL A 164 0.51 -11.80 12.77
C VAL A 164 1.56 -12.71 13.44
N GLY A 165 2.53 -12.13 14.16
CA GLY A 165 3.52 -12.89 14.94
C GLY A 165 4.63 -13.56 14.13
N MET A 166 4.89 -13.12 12.90
CA MET A 166 6.02 -13.61 12.08
C MET A 166 7.36 -12.97 12.45
N ILE A 167 7.35 -11.88 13.22
CA ILE A 167 8.55 -11.28 13.83
C ILE A 167 8.58 -11.72 15.29
N ARG A 168 9.51 -12.61 15.63
CA ARG A 168 9.52 -13.27 16.96
C ARG A 168 10.33 -12.49 17.99
N CYS A 169 11.29 -11.70 17.53
CA CYS A 169 12.11 -10.85 18.39
C CYS A 169 12.59 -9.61 17.62
N GLU A 170 13.10 -8.63 18.36
CA GLU A 170 13.52 -7.34 17.80
C GLU A 170 14.65 -7.47 16.77
N ALA A 171 15.54 -8.45 16.94
CA ALA A 171 16.64 -8.72 16.02
C ALA A 171 16.15 -9.07 14.59
N GLU A 172 14.97 -9.69 14.47
CA GLU A 172 14.39 -10.06 13.18
C GLU A 172 13.77 -8.87 12.44
N MET A 173 13.46 -7.76 13.12
CA MET A 173 12.88 -6.57 12.49
C MET A 173 13.77 -6.06 11.35
N GLY A 174 15.10 -6.08 11.55
CA GLY A 174 16.08 -5.67 10.54
C GLY A 174 16.08 -6.55 9.29
N ALA A 175 15.81 -7.85 9.41
CA ALA A 175 15.75 -8.78 8.29
C ALA A 175 14.50 -8.55 7.43
N TRP A 176 13.35 -8.28 8.07
CA TRP A 176 12.12 -7.90 7.36
C TRP A 176 12.20 -6.51 6.71
N ARG A 177 13.07 -5.60 7.19
CA ARG A 177 13.37 -4.34 6.49
C ARG A 177 14.06 -4.57 5.14
N LYS A 178 14.84 -5.64 5.01
CA LYS A 178 15.68 -5.92 3.83
C LYS A 178 15.00 -6.81 2.79
N ARG A 179 13.86 -7.43 3.11
CA ARG A 179 13.13 -8.28 2.17
C ARG A 179 12.46 -7.42 1.09
N PRO A 180 12.69 -7.68 -0.20
CA PRO A 180 11.94 -7.02 -1.25
C PRO A 180 10.46 -7.38 -1.12
N GLY A 181 9.64 -6.40 -0.76
CA GLY A 181 8.18 -6.52 -0.68
C GLY A 181 7.56 -6.39 -2.06
N HIS A 182 7.70 -7.40 -2.90
CA HIS A 182 6.98 -7.50 -4.17
C HIS A 182 6.27 -8.86 -4.24
N PRO A 183 4.93 -8.93 -4.30
CA PRO A 183 4.32 -10.01 -5.05
C PRO A 183 4.72 -9.78 -6.50
N ARG A 184 5.57 -10.65 -7.05
CA ARG A 184 5.75 -10.76 -8.49
C ARG A 184 4.34 -10.89 -9.06
N LEU A 185 3.87 -9.89 -9.80
CA LEU A 185 2.66 -10.02 -10.61
C LEU A 185 3.03 -10.96 -11.76
N GLU A 186 3.14 -12.25 -11.46
CA GLU A 186 3.09 -13.28 -12.49
C GLU A 186 1.66 -13.22 -13.01
N MET A 187 1.52 -12.63 -14.20
CA MET A 187 0.26 -12.60 -14.90
C MET A 187 -0.16 -14.05 -15.11
N CYS A 188 -1.29 -14.43 -14.52
CA CYS A 188 -2.02 -15.61 -14.95
C CYS A 188 -2.32 -15.42 -16.44
N GLY A 189 -1.54 -16.07 -17.28
CA GLY A 189 -1.91 -16.32 -18.66
C GLY A 189 -3.29 -16.97 -18.63
N ARG A 190 -4.22 -16.37 -19.36
CA ARG A 190 -5.46 -17.07 -19.72
C ARG A 190 -5.06 -18.22 -20.63
N ASP A 191 -5.16 -19.43 -20.11
CA ASP A 191 -5.44 -20.59 -20.94
C ASP A 191 -6.87 -20.42 -21.47
N GLU A 192 -6.96 -20.17 -22.77
CA GLU A 192 -8.19 -20.38 -23.54
C GLU A 192 -7.80 -20.65 -25.01
N ALA A 193 -7.58 -21.92 -25.32
CA ALA A 193 -7.74 -22.48 -26.66
C ALA A 193 -7.85 -24.01 -26.57
N ASP A 194 -9.04 -24.47 -26.16
CA ASP A 194 -9.57 -25.74 -26.65
C ASP A 194 -11.05 -25.51 -27.01
N ARG A 195 -11.26 -25.16 -28.29
CA ARG A 195 -12.44 -25.38 -29.13
C ARG A 195 -12.22 -24.81 -30.53
#